data_AF-A0A142XLW6-F1
#
_entry.id   AF-A0A142XLW6-F1
#
_cell.length_a   1.000
_cell.length_b   1.000
_cell.length_c   1.000
_cell.angle_alpha   90.00
_cell.angle_beta   90.00
_cell.angle_gamma   90.00
#
_symmetry.space_group_name_H-M   'P 1'
#
loop_
_entity.id
_entity.type
_entity.pdbx_description
1 polymer ?
#
loop_
_entity_poly.entity_id
_entity_poly.type
_entity_poly.pdbx_seq_one_letter_code
_entity_poly.pdbx_strand_id
1 'polypeptide(L)' 'MLEPTTLPTEDLIDHAKIDTALETAFRDMLLEHARLGRPVCESRDGKVVWVTPAEIFARYGLDEFGREKTA' A
#
# COMPACT_ATOMS: atom_id res chain seq x y z
N MET A 1 -18.98 -41.39 -22.80
CA MET A 1 -19.54 -40.58 -21.70
C MET A 1 -18.35 -39.96 -20.99
N LEU A 2 -18.10 -38.66 -21.19
CA LEU A 2 -16.95 -37.97 -20.57
C LEU A 2 -17.38 -37.54 -19.17
N GLU A 3 -16.66 -37.99 -18.15
CA GLU A 3 -16.91 -37.56 -16.78
C GLU A 3 -16.62 -36.05 -16.64
N PRO A 4 -17.47 -35.28 -15.96
CA PRO A 4 -17.22 -33.87 -15.74
C PRO A 4 -15.98 -33.73 -14.85
N THR A 5 -14.91 -33.15 -15.40
CA THR A 5 -13.74 -32.75 -14.62
C THR A 5 -14.14 -31.63 -13.67
N THR A 6 -14.33 -31.94 -12.39
CA THR A 6 -14.44 -30.93 -11.32
C THR A 6 -13.05 -30.37 -11.06
N LEU A 7 -12.86 -29.07 -11.34
CA LEU A 7 -11.66 -28.35 -10.91
C LEU A 7 -11.57 -28.36 -9.38
N PRO A 8 -10.39 -28.57 -8.79
CA PRO A 8 -10.21 -28.51 -7.35
C PRO A 8 -10.69 -27.15 -6.81
N THR A 9 -11.49 -27.19 -5.75
CA THR A 9 -12.16 -26.03 -5.12
C THR A 9 -11.27 -25.32 -4.09
N GLU A 10 -10.05 -25.81 -3.86
CA GLU A 10 -9.12 -25.19 -2.91
C GLU A 10 -8.57 -23.89 -3.49
N ASP A 11 -8.82 -22.79 -2.78
CA ASP A 11 -8.22 -21.50 -3.06
C ASP A 11 -6.74 -21.58 -2.67
N LEU A 12 -5.89 -21.93 -3.65
CA LEU A 12 -4.43 -22.04 -3.48
C LEU A 12 -3.78 -20.70 -3.12
N ILE A 13 -4.53 -19.61 -3.15
CA ILE A 13 -4.08 -18.25 -2.94
C ILE A 13 -4.39 -17.82 -1.50
N ASP A 14 -3.33 -17.62 -0.72
CA ASP A 14 -3.45 -16.99 0.60
C ASP A 14 -3.57 -15.47 0.43
N HIS A 15 -4.82 -15.01 0.24
CA HIS A 15 -5.15 -13.61 0.05
C HIS A 15 -4.64 -12.71 1.20
N ALA A 16 -4.70 -13.19 2.44
CA ALA A 16 -4.23 -12.43 3.61
C ALA A 16 -2.72 -12.15 3.57
N LYS A 17 -1.93 -13.12 3.10
CA LYS A 17 -0.49 -12.91 2.88
C LYS A 17 -0.22 -11.94 1.75
N ILE A 18 -1.01 -11.99 0.68
CA ILE A 18 -0.88 -11.04 -0.44
C ILE A 18 -1.20 -9.63 0.03
N ASP A 19 -2.30 -9.44 0.75
CA ASP A 19 -2.70 -8.12 1.25
C ASP A 19 -1.63 -7.55 2.19
N THR A 20 -1.09 -8.38 3.10
CA THR A 20 0.00 -7.96 4.00
C THR A 20 1.28 -7.57 3.24
N ALA A 21 1.65 -8.34 2.21
CA ALA A 21 2.81 -8.03 1.38
C ALA A 21 2.60 -6.73 0.59
N LEU A 22 1.38 -6.52 0.09
CA LEU A 22 1.00 -5.34 -0.67
C LEU A 22 1.00 -4.08 0.20
N GLU A 23 0.45 -4.14 1.41
CA GLU A 23 0.50 -3.05 2.39
C GLU A 23 1.93 -2.64 2.72
N THR A 24 2.82 -3.63 2.90
CA THR A 24 4.24 -3.38 3.17
C THR A 24 4.92 -2.70 1.99
N ALA A 25 4.72 -3.21 0.77
CA ALA A 25 5.30 -2.64 -0.44
C ALA A 25 4.80 -1.20 -0.70
N PHE A 26 3.51 -0.94 -0.48
CA PHE A 26 2.96 0.41 -0.62
C PHE A 26 3.51 1.38 0.41
N ARG A 27 3.69 0.94 1.66
CA ARG A 27 4.33 1.76 2.69
C ARG A 27 5.73 2.19 2.27
N ASP A 28 6.54 1.25 1.81
CA ASP A 28 7.93 1.52 1.42
C ASP A 28 8.01 2.46 0.22
N MET A 29 7.20 2.19 -0.82
CA MET A 29 7.11 3.03 -2.02
C MET A 29 6.69 4.47 -1.68
N LEU A 30 5.67 4.66 -0.83
CA LEU A 30 5.20 5.98 -0.43
C LEU A 30 6.28 6.76 0.32
N LEU A 31 6.96 6.11 1.27
CA LEU A 31 8.04 6.73 2.04
C LEU A 31 9.24 7.09 1.15
N GLU A 32 9.59 6.26 0.17
CA GLU A 32 10.65 6.57 -0.80
C GLU A 32 10.31 7.81 -1.62
N HIS A 33 9.11 7.90 -2.18
CA HIS A 33 8.67 9.07 -2.93
C HIS A 33 8.69 10.35 -2.08
N ALA A 34 8.19 10.26 -0.84
CA ALA A 34 8.20 11.38 0.08
C ALA A 34 9.63 11.85 0.42
N ARG A 35 10.58 10.92 0.65
CA ARG A 35 12.01 11.25 0.87
C ARG A 35 12.67 11.91 -0.33
N LEU A 36 12.20 11.63 -1.54
CA LEU A 36 12.62 12.32 -2.77
C LEU A 36 11.90 13.65 -3.00
N GLY A 37 11.05 14.10 -2.07
CA GLY A 37 10.27 15.32 -2.21
C GLY A 37 9.15 15.23 -3.25
N ARG A 38 8.74 14.01 -3.63
CA ARG A 38 7.75 13.78 -4.70
C ARG A 38 6.37 13.53 -4.10
N PRO A 39 5.34 14.32 -4.48
CA PRO A 39 3.97 14.00 -4.11
C PRO A 39 3.46 12.77 -4.87
N VAL A 40 2.49 12.07 -4.30
CA VAL A 40 1.84 10.90 -4.90
C VAL A 40 0.35 11.19 -5.04
N CYS A 41 -0.27 10.72 -6.12
CA CYS A 41 -1.71 10.79 -6.26
C CYS A 41 -2.37 9.53 -5.68
N GLU A 42 -3.47 9.70 -4.96
CA GLU A 42 -4.32 8.60 -4.52
C GLU A 42 -5.80 8.91 -4.79
N SER A 43 -6.61 7.85 -4.90
CA SER A 43 -8.05 7.99 -5.00
C SER A 43 -8.64 8.17 -3.60
N ARG A 44 -9.36 9.26 -3.37
CA ARG A 44 -10.21 9.48 -2.19
C ARG A 44 -11.61 9.82 -2.65
N ASP A 45 -12.59 9.00 -2.27
CA ASP A 45 -14.01 9.21 -2.61
C ASP A 45 -14.25 9.43 -4.11
N GLY A 46 -13.57 8.64 -4.95
CA GLY A 46 -13.67 8.72 -6.40
C GLY A 46 -12.99 9.94 -7.04
N LYS A 47 -12.22 10.71 -6.26
CA LYS A 47 -11.44 11.86 -6.74
C LYS A 47 -9.95 11.58 -6.64
N VAL A 48 -9.20 12.12 -7.59
CA VAL A 48 -7.73 12.12 -7.53
C VAL A 48 -7.29 13.22 -6.56
N VAL A 49 -6.59 12.84 -5.50
CA VAL A 49 -6.02 13.74 -4.50
C VAL A 49 -4.51 13.58 -4.51
N TRP A 50 -3.79 14.70 -4.54
CA TRP A 50 -2.33 14.71 -4.41
C TRP A 50 -1.95 14.81 -2.94
N VAL A 51 -1.16 13.85 -2.48
CA VAL A 51 -0.65 13.76 -1.11
C VAL A 51 0.80 14.24 -1.12
N THR A 52 1.09 15.25 -0.31
CA THR A 52 2.42 15.83 -0.15
C THR A 52 3.35 14.90 0.64
N PRO A 53 4.68 15.05 0.51
CA PRO A 53 5.63 14.32 1.34
C PRO A 53 5.35 14.43 2.85
N ALA A 54 5.02 15.62 3.35
CA ALA A 54 4.71 15.83 4.76
C ALA A 54 3.45 15.08 5.22
N GLU A 55 2.40 15.03 4.40
CA GLU A 55 1.21 14.25 4.68
C GLU A 55 1.50 12.73 4.68
N ILE A 56 2.35 12.26 3.76
CA ILE A 56 2.81 10.87 3.73
C ILE A 56 3.58 10.53 5.02
N PHE A 57 4.52 11.38 5.43
CA PHE A 57 5.27 11.19 6.68
C PHE A 57 4.36 11.17 7.90
N ALA A 58 3.41 12.12 7.99
CA ALA A 58 2.44 12.18 9.07
C ALA A 58 1.59 10.91 9.17
N ARG A 59 1.20 10.29 8.03
CA ARG A 59 0.46 9.02 7.98
C ARG A 59 1.19 7.87 8.68
N TYR A 60 2.52 7.90 8.69
CA TYR A 60 3.37 6.87 9.29
C TYR A 60 4.05 7.31 10.60
N GLY A 61 3.57 8.39 11.22
CA GLY A 61 4.08 8.85 12.52
C GLY A 61 5.44 9.55 12.46
N LEU A 62 5.89 9.97 11.28
CA LEU A 62 7.14 10.69 11.08
C LEU A 62 6.92 12.22 11.17
N ASP A 63 8.01 12.97 11.39
CA ASP A 63 8.02 14.43 11.29
C ASP A 63 8.00 14.92 9.82
N GLU A 64 7.98 16.24 9.61
CA GLU A 64 7.96 16.83 8.26
C GLU A 64 9.22 16.52 7.42
N PHE A 65 10.29 16.02 8.05
CA PHE A 65 11.55 15.63 7.42
C PHE A 65 11.69 14.11 7.26
N GLY A 66 10.66 13.33 7.60
CA GLY A 66 10.65 11.88 7.50
C GLY A 66 11.45 11.16 8.60
N ARG A 67 11.67 11.81 9.75
CA ARG A 67 12.35 11.25 10.93
C ARG A 67 11.32 10.79 11.96
N GLU A 68 11.71 9.84 12.80
CA GLU A 68 10.89 9.41 13.92
C GLU A 68 10.69 10.58 14.88
N LYS A 69 9.43 10.83 15.28
CA LYS A 69 9.15 11.80 16.33
C LYS A 69 9.76 11.27 17.62
N THR A 70 10.83 11.90 18.09
CA THR A 70 11.36 11.62 19.42
C THR A 70 10.28 12.02 20.44
N ALA A 71 9.87 11.06 21.27
CA ALA A 71 8.87 11.27 22.32
C ALA A 71 9.32 12.34 23.33
#